data_AF-A0A367LXM0-F1
#
_entry.id   AF-A0A367LXM0-F1
#
_cell.length_a   1.000
_cell.length_b   1.000
_cell.length_c   1.000
_cell.angle_alpha   90.00
_cell.angle_beta   90.00
_cell.angle_gamma   90.00
#
_symmetry.space_group_name_H-M   'P 1'
#
loop_
_entity.id
_entity.type
_entity.pdbx_description
1 polymer ?
#
loop_
_entity_poly.entity_id
_entity_poly.type
_entity_poly.pdbx_seq_one_letter_code
_entity_poly.pdbx_strand_id
1 'polypeptide(L)'
;MIRIPKSEYARRRKALMAQMEPNSIAILPAAPMYIRNRDVEHVYRQDSDFQYLTGFPEPEAVMALIPGRAHGEYVLFCRERDPERELWDGLRAGQDGAIGQYGADDAFPIGDIDDILP
;
A
#
# COMPACT_ATOMS: atom_id res chain seq x y z
N MET A 1 -8.63 -4.59 20.58
CA MET A 1 -7.76 -4.08 19.50
C MET A 1 -8.59 -3.09 18.70
N ILE A 2 -8.21 -1.81 18.65
CA ILE A 2 -9.02 -0.77 17.97
C ILE A 2 -8.84 -0.97 16.46
N ARG A 3 -9.93 -1.26 15.75
CA ARG A 3 -9.94 -1.39 14.30
C ARG A 3 -10.37 -0.06 13.69
N ILE A 4 -9.49 0.58 12.92
CA ILE A 4 -9.80 1.81 12.20
C ILE A 4 -10.67 1.45 10.98
N PRO A 5 -11.84 2.10 10.78
CA PRO A 5 -12.70 1.80 9.65
C PRO A 5 -12.11 2.32 8.33
N LYS A 6 -12.47 1.68 7.20
CA LYS A 6 -11.99 2.08 5.86
C LYS A 6 -12.30 3.55 5.52
N SER A 7 -13.45 4.04 5.98
CA SER A 7 -13.87 5.43 5.81
C SER A 7 -12.91 6.43 6.45
N GLU A 8 -12.27 6.07 7.57
CA GLU A 8 -11.30 6.93 8.24
C GLU A 8 -9.99 7.02 7.44
N TYR A 9 -9.51 5.92 6.87
CA TYR A 9 -8.37 5.94 5.95
C TYR A 9 -8.66 6.78 4.69
N ALA A 10 -9.84 6.60 4.09
CA ALA A 10 -10.27 7.41 2.95
C ALA A 10 -10.34 8.91 3.29
N ARG A 11 -10.84 9.26 4.49
CA ARG A 11 -10.88 10.65 4.98
C ARG A 11 -9.48 11.25 5.10
N ARG A 12 -8.51 10.50 5.62
CA ARG A 12 -7.12 10.95 5.78
C ARG A 12 -6.44 11.18 4.43
N ARG A 13 -6.62 10.25 3.47
CA ARG A 13 -6.11 10.42 2.09
C ARG A 13 -6.70 11.66 1.44
N LYS A 14 -8.02 11.89 1.55
CA LYS A 14 -8.65 13.11 1.05
C LYS A 14 -8.10 14.38 1.71
N ALA A 15 -7.85 14.36 3.02
CA ALA A 15 -7.27 15.50 3.72
C ALA A 15 -5.82 15.79 3.29
N LEU A 16 -5.04 14.77 2.96
CA LEU A 16 -3.70 14.93 2.39
C LEU A 16 -3.79 15.51 0.97
N MET A 17 -4.63 14.94 0.11
CA MET A 17 -4.82 15.42 -1.27
C MET A 17 -5.31 16.87 -1.34
N ALA A 18 -6.13 17.31 -0.39
CA ALA A 18 -6.57 18.70 -0.30
C ALA A 18 -5.45 19.72 0.00
N GLN A 19 -4.28 19.24 0.45
CA GLN A 19 -3.09 20.06 0.73
C GLN A 19 -2.03 19.95 -0.37
N MET A 20 -2.24 19.08 -1.37
CA MET A 20 -1.30 18.87 -2.46
C MET A 20 -1.41 19.98 -3.50
N GLU A 21 -0.27 20.32 -4.11
CA GLU A 21 -0.24 21.26 -5.24
C GLU A 21 -0.96 20.64 -6.45
N PRO A 22 -1.56 21.47 -7.33
CA PRO A 22 -2.14 20.98 -8.58
C PRO A 22 -1.12 20.20 -9.42
N ASN A 23 -1.57 19.13 -10.08
CA ASN A 23 -0.73 18.26 -10.92
C ASN A 23 0.46 17.62 -10.18
N SER A 24 0.27 17.26 -8.90
CA SER A 24 1.28 16.54 -8.12
C SER A 24 0.85 15.12 -7.78
N ILE A 25 1.82 14.27 -7.45
CA ILE A 25 1.62 12.88 -7.00
C ILE A 25 2.32 12.73 -5.65
N ALA A 26 1.65 12.11 -4.67
CA ALA A 26 2.29 11.70 -3.43
C ALA A 26 2.61 10.20 -3.51
N ILE A 27 3.88 9.84 -3.34
CA ILE A 27 4.37 8.46 -3.37
C ILE A 27 4.90 8.11 -1.99
N LEU A 28 4.35 7.06 -1.37
CA LEU A 28 4.75 6.60 -0.04
C LEU A 28 5.05 5.10 -0.08
N PRO A 29 6.31 4.69 0.15
CA PRO A 29 6.68 3.28 0.23
C PRO A 29 6.31 2.68 1.59
N ALA A 30 6.02 1.38 1.60
CA ALA A 30 5.96 0.58 2.81
C ALA A 30 7.35 0.44 3.44
N ALA A 31 7.38 0.11 4.73
CA ALA A 31 8.63 -0.25 5.40
C ALA A 31 9.25 -1.50 4.75
N PRO A 32 10.59 -1.57 4.65
CA PRO A 32 11.25 -2.79 4.22
C PRO A 32 11.22 -3.85 5.33
N MET A 33 11.46 -5.10 4.95
CA MET A 33 11.82 -6.15 5.91
C MET A 33 13.23 -5.90 6.45
N TYR A 34 13.41 -6.03 7.76
CA TYR A 34 14.70 -5.82 8.42
C TYR A 34 15.29 -7.13 8.89
N ILE A 35 16.52 -7.41 8.48
CA ILE A 35 17.26 -8.60 8.87
C ILE A 35 17.72 -8.46 10.33
N ARG A 36 17.43 -9.48 11.14
CA ARG A 36 17.96 -9.62 12.50
C ARG A 36 19.31 -10.31 12.50
N ASN A 37 19.41 -11.47 11.84
CA ASN A 37 20.67 -12.22 11.72
C ASN A 37 20.64 -13.19 10.53
N ARG A 38 21.45 -12.92 9.50
CA ARG A 38 21.51 -13.70 8.26
C ARG A 38 20.12 -13.89 7.62
N ASP A 39 19.53 -15.07 7.79
CA ASP A 39 18.26 -15.53 7.25
C ASP A 39 17.07 -15.28 8.19
N VAL A 40 17.31 -14.74 9.38
CA VAL A 40 16.25 -14.40 10.34
C VAL A 40 15.90 -12.93 10.24
N GLU A 41 14.63 -12.64 10.06
CA GLU A 41 14.06 -11.29 10.01
C GLU A 41 13.51 -10.85 11.37
N HIS A 42 13.42 -9.54 11.58
CA HIS A 42 12.62 -8.97 12.66
C HIS A 42 11.12 -9.10 12.36
N VAL A 43 10.29 -9.05 13.40
CA VAL A 43 8.84 -8.93 13.23
C VAL A 43 8.55 -7.68 12.41
N TYR A 44 7.80 -7.85 11.32
CA TYR A 44 7.47 -6.74 10.44
C TYR A 44 6.69 -5.65 11.18
N ARG A 45 7.13 -4.41 11.00
CA ARG A 45 6.46 -3.21 11.49
C ARG A 45 6.38 -2.22 10.34
N GLN A 46 5.16 -1.97 9.88
CA GLN A 46 4.88 -1.03 8.81
C GLN A 46 5.34 0.40 9.18
N ASP A 47 5.69 1.18 8.17
CA ASP A 47 5.94 2.62 8.31
C ASP A 47 4.69 3.33 8.88
N SER A 48 4.90 4.32 9.74
CA SER A 48 3.77 4.95 10.45
C SER A 48 2.88 5.75 9.51
N ASP A 49 3.45 6.47 8.55
CA ASP A 49 2.70 7.33 7.63
C ASP A 49 1.98 6.47 6.59
N PHE A 50 2.67 5.45 6.07
CA PHE A 50 2.06 4.45 5.19
C PHE A 50 0.89 3.75 5.89
N GLN A 51 1.09 3.26 7.12
CA GLN A 51 0.05 2.61 7.92
C GLN A 51 -1.11 3.58 8.21
N TYR A 52 -0.82 4.86 8.49
CA TYR A 52 -1.82 5.87 8.81
C TYR A 52 -2.79 6.13 7.65
N LEU A 53 -2.31 6.04 6.41
CA LEU A 53 -3.07 6.36 5.19
C LEU A 53 -3.70 5.15 4.52
N THR A 54 -3.09 3.97 4.63
CA THR A 54 -3.53 2.76 3.89
C THR A 54 -4.16 1.70 4.81
N GLY A 55 -3.66 1.57 6.04
CA GLY A 55 -3.91 0.41 6.88
C GLY A 55 -3.33 -0.91 6.35
N PHE A 56 -2.52 -0.88 5.29
CA PHE A 56 -2.02 -2.05 4.57
C PHE A 56 -0.79 -2.65 5.27
N PRO A 57 -0.83 -3.92 5.68
CA PRO A 57 0.12 -4.47 6.65
C PRO A 57 1.29 -5.23 6.04
N GLU A 58 1.50 -5.19 4.72
CA GLU A 58 2.54 -5.97 4.06
C GLU A 58 3.73 -5.10 3.58
N PRO A 59 4.94 -5.69 3.52
CA PRO A 59 6.11 -5.07 2.90
C PRO A 59 6.00 -5.11 1.36
N GLU A 60 7.00 -4.54 0.68
CA GLU A 60 7.11 -4.51 -0.80
C GLU A 60 5.83 -3.95 -1.44
N ALA A 61 5.41 -2.79 -0.94
CA ALA A 61 4.25 -2.08 -1.40
C ALA A 61 4.53 -0.57 -1.46
N VAL A 62 3.82 0.13 -2.34
CA VAL A 62 3.90 1.58 -2.50
C VAL A 62 2.48 2.11 -2.72
N MET A 63 2.13 3.18 -2.01
CA MET A 63 0.91 3.93 -2.26
C MET A 63 1.24 5.11 -3.16
N ALA A 64 0.39 5.36 -4.15
CA ALA A 64 0.34 6.61 -4.88
C ALA A 64 -1.01 7.30 -4.66
N LEU A 65 -0.98 8.60 -4.34
CA LEU A 65 -2.14 9.48 -4.39
C LEU A 65 -2.01 10.42 -5.58
N ILE A 66 -2.97 10.34 -6.49
CA ILE A 66 -2.99 11.04 -7.78
C ILE A 66 -4.33 11.78 -7.89
N PRO A 67 -4.45 13.00 -7.29
CA PRO A 67 -5.68 13.78 -7.35
C PRO A 67 -6.15 14.00 -8.80
N GLY A 68 -7.43 13.75 -9.07
CA GLY A 68 -8.02 13.92 -10.40
C GLY A 68 -7.77 12.77 -11.39
N ARG A 69 -7.13 11.66 -10.99
CA ARG A 69 -6.98 10.47 -11.85
C ARG A 69 -8.35 9.84 -12.14
N ALA A 70 -8.67 9.63 -13.42
CA ALA A 70 -9.98 9.14 -13.87
C ALA A 70 -10.35 7.75 -13.31
N HIS A 71 -9.35 6.88 -13.12
CA HIS A 71 -9.51 5.52 -12.60
C HIS A 71 -9.38 5.43 -11.08
N GLY A 72 -9.53 6.56 -10.38
CA GLY A 72 -9.39 6.63 -8.92
C GLY A 72 -8.05 7.19 -8.48
N GLU A 73 -8.09 7.89 -7.36
CA GLU A 73 -7.00 8.75 -6.88
C GLU A 73 -6.06 7.99 -5.95
N TYR A 74 -6.50 6.89 -5.33
CA TYR A 74 -5.67 6.06 -4.45
C TYR A 74 -5.31 4.74 -5.12
N VAL A 75 -4.04 4.63 -5.51
CA VAL A 75 -3.47 3.45 -6.16
C VAL A 75 -2.52 2.75 -5.19
N LEU A 76 -2.61 1.41 -5.11
CA LEU A 76 -1.70 0.60 -4.32
C LEU A 76 -0.92 -0.38 -5.19
N PHE A 77 0.40 -0.24 -5.18
CA PHE A 77 1.32 -1.21 -5.74
C PHE A 77 1.69 -2.21 -4.64
N CYS A 78 1.53 -3.51 -4.89
CA CYS A 78 1.84 -4.53 -3.90
C CYS A 78 2.23 -5.85 -4.57
N ARG A 79 2.72 -6.79 -3.77
CA ARG A 79 3.06 -8.13 -4.23
C ARG A 79 1.83 -8.84 -4.78
N GLU A 80 2.02 -9.54 -5.89
CA GLU A 80 1.05 -10.50 -6.37
C GLU A 80 0.90 -11.67 -5.38
N ARG A 81 -0.27 -12.30 -5.45
CA ARG A 81 -0.48 -13.57 -4.78
C ARG A 81 0.37 -14.63 -5.45
N ASP A 82 1.03 -15.42 -4.63
CA ASP A 82 1.89 -16.51 -5.06
C ASP A 82 1.60 -17.70 -4.16
N PRO A 83 0.79 -18.68 -4.62
CA PRO A 83 0.40 -19.81 -3.79
C PRO A 83 1.59 -20.57 -3.22
N GLU A 84 2.68 -20.72 -3.96
CA GLU A 84 3.85 -21.45 -3.49
C GLU A 84 4.54 -20.71 -2.34
N ARG A 85 4.68 -19.38 -2.46
CA ARG A 85 5.26 -18.55 -1.39
C ARG A 85 4.32 -18.33 -0.22
N GLU A 86 3.01 -18.27 -0.44
CA GLU A 86 2.01 -18.09 0.62
C GLU A 86 2.00 -19.26 1.63
N LEU A 87 2.44 -20.46 1.22
CA LEU A 87 2.66 -21.58 2.14
C LEU A 87 3.75 -21.31 3.19
N TRP A 88 4.73 -20.45 2.87
CA TRP A 88 5.89 -20.18 3.72
C TRP A 88 5.78 -18.82 4.42
N ASP A 89 5.44 -17.78 3.65
CA ASP A 89 5.47 -16.37 4.09
C ASP A 89 4.12 -15.92 4.66
N GLY A 90 3.08 -16.74 4.52
CA GLY A 90 1.69 -16.40 4.84
C GLY A 90 0.94 -15.77 3.66
N LEU A 91 -0.38 -15.64 3.82
CA LEU A 91 -1.27 -15.12 2.78
C LEU A 91 -0.93 -13.68 2.40
N ARG A 92 -0.99 -13.39 1.10
CA ARG A 92 -0.88 -12.02 0.57
C ARG A 92 -2.26 -11.51 0.20
N ALA A 93 -2.47 -10.21 0.37
CA ALA A 93 -3.67 -9.53 -0.07
C ALA A 93 -3.81 -9.61 -1.60
N GLY A 94 -2.70 -9.39 -2.32
CA GLY A 94 -2.72 -9.16 -3.77
C GLY A 94 -3.54 -7.92 -4.15
N GLN A 95 -3.69 -7.71 -5.46
CA GLN A 95 -4.40 -6.56 -6.02
C GLN A 95 -5.89 -6.58 -5.65
N ASP A 96 -6.53 -7.75 -5.73
CA ASP A 96 -7.94 -7.92 -5.32
C ASP A 96 -8.14 -7.62 -3.83
N GLY A 97 -7.20 -8.04 -2.97
CA GLY A 97 -7.24 -7.74 -1.55
C GLY A 97 -6.98 -6.26 -1.26
N ALA A 98 -6.05 -5.63 -1.97
CA ALA A 98 -5.78 -4.20 -1.89
C ALA A 98 -7.06 -3.37 -2.15
N ILE A 99 -7.80 -3.71 -3.20
CA ILE A 99 -9.07 -3.07 -3.56
C ILE A 99 -10.16 -3.46 -2.55
N GLY A 100 -10.44 -4.75 -2.41
CA GLY A 100 -11.57 -5.27 -1.65
C GLY A 100 -11.46 -5.06 -0.14
N GLN A 101 -10.25 -5.09 0.43
CA GLN A 101 -10.02 -5.03 1.88
C GLN A 101 -9.45 -3.69 2.35
N TYR A 102 -8.59 -3.05 1.56
CA TYR A 102 -7.92 -1.81 1.95
C TYR A 102 -8.47 -0.57 1.23
N GLY A 103 -9.39 -0.77 0.29
CA GLY A 103 -10.12 0.31 -0.37
C GLY A 103 -9.22 1.12 -1.29
N ALA A 104 -8.24 0.47 -1.92
CA ALA A 104 -7.57 1.00 -3.11
C ALA A 104 -8.61 1.15 -4.21
N ASP A 105 -8.55 2.26 -4.95
CA ASP A 105 -9.40 2.43 -6.13
C ASP A 105 -8.85 1.57 -7.29
N ASP A 106 -7.53 1.38 -7.31
CA ASP A 106 -6.81 0.57 -8.28
C ASP A 106 -5.56 -0.05 -7.65
N ALA A 107 -5.11 -1.20 -8.15
CA ALA A 107 -3.93 -1.88 -7.61
C ALA A 107 -3.15 -2.66 -8.67
N PHE A 108 -1.82 -2.61 -8.58
CA PHE A 108 -0.90 -3.20 -9.55
C PHE A 108 0.20 -4.02 -8.86
N PRO A 109 0.91 -4.90 -9.59
CA PRO A 109 2.15 -5.49 -9.12
C PRO A 109 3.18 -4.41 -8.79
N ILE A 110 3.90 -4.57 -7.69
CA ILE A 110 4.95 -3.62 -7.29
C ILE A 110 6.09 -3.51 -8.31
N GLY A 111 6.33 -4.57 -9.09
CA GLY A 111 7.32 -4.57 -10.17
C GLY A 111 6.96 -3.66 -11.35
N ASP A 112 5.69 -3.32 -11.51
CA ASP A 112 5.19 -2.53 -12.65
C ASP A 112 5.16 -1.01 -12.33
N ILE A 113 5.68 -0.60 -11.17
CA ILE A 113 5.55 0.79 -10.70
C ILE A 113 6.20 1.80 -11.67
N ASP A 114 7.35 1.46 -12.23
CA ASP A 114 8.09 2.31 -13.18
C ASP A 114 7.41 2.39 -14.55
N ASP A 115 6.55 1.42 -14.88
CA ASP A 115 5.77 1.41 -16.13
C ASP A 115 4.44 2.16 -16.00
N ILE A 116 3.87 2.20 -14.78
CA ILE A 116 2.54 2.77 -14.50
C ILE A 116 2.62 4.22 -14.02
N LEU A 117 3.64 4.58 -13.25
CA LEU A 117 3.85 5.96 -12.81
C LEU A 117 4.70 6.74 -13.83
N PRO A 118 4.33 8.00 -14.15
CA PRO A 118 5.05 8.83 -15.10
C PRO A 118 6.39 9.36 -14.57
#